data_AF-A0A4U2Z2Y6-F1
#
_entry.id   AF-A0A4U2Z2Y6-F1
#
_cell.length_a   1.000
_cell.length_b   1.000
_cell.length_c   1.000
_cell.angle_alpha   90.00
_cell.angle_beta   90.00
_cell.angle_gamma   90.00
#
_symmetry.space_group_name_H-M   'P 1'
#
loop_
_entity.id
_entity.type
_entity.pdbx_description
1 polymer ?
#
loop_
_entity_poly.entity_id
_entity_poly.type
_entity_poly.pdbx_seq_one_letter_code
_entity_poly.pdbx_strand_id
1 'polypeptide(L)'
;MRHYEFKTNHLDFSRDKDIAMFFMTCSYNPKNRTFTPISDGSMGVMYSYDFKLGILKNEHAINPIGFQPFSRPDKQKAFSIVFNENLNFNDFSFVQKEDIKLTKELCEKYYDMFDGGVKLFPKDEISELAYEIQNSNYISKDAIEFYSQVSKTPKKSVVKSLQQNSISITDNKYSFNISNMDEFDKNLQNIINDLDNRISPRGIST
;
A
#
# COMPACT_ATOMS: atom_id res chain seq x y z
N MET A 1 1.50 7.14 0.47
CA MET A 1 1.78 5.72 0.77
C MET A 1 1.85 4.98 -0.57
N ARG A 2 2.79 4.05 -0.73
CA ARG A 2 2.83 3.13 -1.88
C ARG A 2 2.96 1.72 -1.31
N HIS A 3 2.03 0.83 -1.65
CA HIS A 3 2.02 -0.57 -1.26
C HIS A 3 3.35 -1.22 -1.66
N TYR A 4 4.23 -1.41 -0.67
CA TYR A 4 5.61 -1.90 -0.83
C TYR A 4 6.49 -1.11 -1.82
N GLU A 5 6.23 0.19 -1.96
CA GLU A 5 7.05 1.15 -2.73
C GLU A 5 7.08 0.95 -4.26
N PHE A 6 6.41 -0.08 -4.78
CA PHE A 6 6.23 -0.27 -6.21
C PHE A 6 5.34 0.82 -6.83
N LYS A 7 5.63 1.19 -8.08
CA LYS A 7 4.76 2.09 -8.86
C LYS A 7 3.56 1.28 -9.36
N THR A 8 2.37 1.67 -8.93
CA THR A 8 1.10 1.05 -9.34
C THR A 8 0.09 2.13 -9.72
N ASN A 9 -1.01 1.75 -10.37
CA ASN A 9 -2.18 2.61 -10.60
C ASN A 9 -3.14 2.63 -9.39
N HIS A 10 -2.67 2.17 -8.24
CA HIS A 10 -3.42 2.18 -6.99
C HIS A 10 -3.11 3.47 -6.24
N LEU A 11 -4.16 4.15 -5.77
CA LEU A 11 -4.01 5.21 -4.78
C LEU A 11 -4.26 4.63 -3.40
N ASP A 12 -3.25 4.73 -2.54
CA ASP A 12 -3.33 4.23 -1.17
C ASP A 12 -4.02 5.26 -0.25
N PHE A 13 -4.97 4.77 0.53
CA PHE A 13 -5.68 5.50 1.57
C PHE A 13 -5.54 4.80 2.92
N SER A 14 -5.80 5.58 3.97
CA SER A 14 -6.01 5.08 5.33
C SER A 14 -7.46 5.35 5.74
N ARG A 15 -8.09 4.39 6.42
CA ARG A 15 -9.40 4.60 7.08
C ARG A 15 -9.28 5.34 8.43
N ASP A 16 -8.06 5.70 8.81
CA ASP A 16 -7.73 6.42 10.04
C ASP A 16 -7.08 7.77 9.73
N LYS A 17 -7.66 8.84 10.30
CA LYS A 17 -7.17 10.21 10.09
C LYS A 17 -5.78 10.41 10.71
N ASP A 18 -5.50 9.86 11.88
CA ASP A 18 -4.21 10.05 12.55
C ASP A 18 -3.08 9.38 11.77
N ILE A 19 -3.34 8.20 11.20
CA ILE A 19 -2.39 7.52 10.29
C ILE A 19 -2.17 8.36 9.02
N ALA A 20 -3.23 8.91 8.44
CA ALA A 20 -3.10 9.80 7.27
C ALA A 20 -2.28 11.05 7.62
N MET A 21 -2.50 11.63 8.79
CA MET A 21 -1.75 12.78 9.31
C MET A 21 -0.28 12.43 9.52
N PHE A 22 0.06 11.24 10.02
CA PHE A 22 1.45 10.78 10.10
C PHE A 22 2.13 10.80 8.72
N PHE A 23 1.49 10.22 7.70
CA PHE A 23 2.05 10.22 6.35
C PHE A 23 2.14 11.60 5.70
N MET A 24 1.26 12.53 6.08
CA MET A 24 1.31 13.91 5.60
C MET A 24 2.40 14.73 6.30
N THR A 25 2.67 14.44 7.57
CA THR A 25 3.57 15.23 8.44
C THR A 25 4.99 14.68 8.53
N CYS A 26 5.25 13.49 8.01
CA CYS A 26 6.55 12.83 8.04
C CYS A 26 7.10 12.59 6.62
N SER A 27 8.40 12.75 6.47
CA SER A 27 9.13 12.34 5.27
C SER A 27 9.78 10.97 5.48
N TYR A 28 9.76 10.12 4.46
CA TYR A 28 10.41 8.81 4.49
C TYR A 28 11.76 8.86 3.79
N ASN A 29 12.81 8.41 4.48
CA ASN A 29 14.13 8.25 3.89
C ASN A 29 14.35 6.77 3.52
N PRO A 30 14.38 6.42 2.22
CA PRO A 30 14.51 5.03 1.78
C PRO A 30 15.89 4.43 2.04
N LYS A 31 16.94 5.26 2.23
CA LYS A 31 18.31 4.75 2.46
C LYS A 31 18.46 4.07 3.81
N ASN A 32 17.88 4.68 4.84
CA ASN A 32 17.92 4.16 6.21
C ASN A 32 16.58 3.54 6.64
N ARG A 33 15.55 3.60 5.77
CA ARG A 33 14.20 3.08 6.01
C ARG A 33 13.55 3.70 7.26
N THR A 34 13.76 5.00 7.48
CA THR A 34 13.22 5.72 8.64
C THR A 34 12.35 6.90 8.24
N PHE A 35 11.37 7.23 9.09
CA PHE A 35 10.64 8.48 8.99
C PHE A 35 11.34 9.59 9.78
N THR A 36 11.16 10.82 9.33
CA THR A 36 11.53 12.04 10.06
C THR A 36 10.40 13.06 9.97
N PRO A 37 10.05 13.77 11.06
CA PRO A 37 9.02 14.80 10.99
C PRO A 37 9.44 15.93 10.04
N ILE A 38 8.49 16.44 9.27
CA ILE A 38 8.70 17.63 8.44
C ILE A 38 8.83 18.85 9.35
N SER A 39 9.77 19.73 9.05
CA SER A 39 10.08 20.90 9.90
C SER A 39 10.30 22.19 9.13
N ASP A 40 9.97 22.22 7.84
CA ASP A 40 10.20 23.36 6.94
C ASP A 40 9.04 24.38 6.92
N GLY A 41 7.95 24.10 7.63
CA GLY A 41 6.77 24.97 7.67
C GLY A 41 5.95 24.94 6.38
N SER A 42 6.12 23.92 5.54
CA SER A 42 5.37 23.71 4.30
C SER A 42 3.87 23.51 4.52
N MET A 43 3.12 23.52 3.42
CA MET A 43 1.70 23.19 3.40
C MET A 43 1.52 21.73 2.99
N GLY A 44 0.78 20.97 3.80
CA GLY A 44 0.28 19.65 3.46
C GLY A 44 -1.12 19.75 2.87
N VAL A 45 -1.49 18.75 2.06
CA VAL A 45 -2.85 18.62 1.52
C VAL A 45 -3.42 17.30 2.01
N MET A 46 -4.49 17.35 2.78
CA MET A 46 -5.25 16.19 3.22
C MET A 46 -6.39 15.94 2.25
N TYR A 47 -6.47 14.72 1.73
CA TYR A 47 -7.57 14.26 0.90
C TYR A 47 -8.50 13.35 1.70
N SER A 48 -9.79 13.62 1.65
CA SER A 48 -10.82 12.71 2.14
C SER A 48 -11.68 12.21 0.98
N TYR A 49 -12.14 10.96 1.09
CA TYR A 49 -12.91 10.27 0.08
C TYR A 49 -14.13 9.62 0.74
N ASP A 50 -15.34 9.99 0.32
CA ASP A 50 -16.56 9.33 0.78
C ASP A 50 -16.74 7.99 0.06
N PHE A 51 -16.40 6.92 0.77
CA PHE A 51 -16.46 5.56 0.25
C PHE A 51 -17.86 5.10 -0.13
N LYS A 52 -18.88 5.54 0.61
CA LYS A 52 -20.27 5.17 0.33
C LYS A 52 -20.74 5.82 -0.96
N LEU A 53 -20.47 7.12 -1.12
CA LEU A 53 -20.82 7.83 -2.35
C LEU A 53 -20.03 7.29 -3.55
N GLY A 54 -18.74 7.00 -3.37
CA GLY A 54 -17.91 6.37 -4.39
C GLY A 54 -18.51 5.08 -4.96
N ILE A 55 -18.93 4.16 -4.07
CA ILE A 55 -19.62 2.92 -4.48
C ILE A 55 -20.94 3.22 -5.19
N LEU A 56 -21.77 4.09 -4.62
CA LEU A 56 -23.10 4.40 -5.17
C LEU A 56 -23.02 5.06 -6.56
N LYS A 57 -21.99 5.87 -6.79
CA LYS A 57 -21.74 6.53 -8.08
C LYS A 57 -21.12 5.59 -9.10
N ASN A 58 -20.34 4.59 -8.65
CA ASN A 58 -19.73 3.57 -9.49
C ASN A 58 -18.91 4.15 -10.67
N GLU A 59 -18.25 5.30 -10.44
CA GLU A 59 -17.48 6.03 -11.45
C GLU A 59 -16.05 5.48 -11.64
N HIS A 60 -15.59 4.60 -10.73
CA HIS A 60 -14.30 3.91 -10.80
C HIS A 60 -14.31 2.60 -10.01
N ALA A 61 -13.32 1.73 -10.27
CA ALA A 61 -13.19 0.46 -9.57
C ALA A 61 -12.64 0.65 -8.16
N ILE A 62 -13.38 0.19 -7.16
CA ILE A 62 -12.94 0.21 -5.78
C ILE A 62 -12.44 -1.20 -5.43
N ASN A 63 -11.12 -1.36 -5.32
CA ASN A 63 -10.48 -2.61 -4.91
C ASN A 63 -10.03 -2.50 -3.45
N PRO A 64 -10.84 -2.91 -2.47
CA PRO A 64 -10.46 -2.85 -1.07
C PRO A 64 -9.25 -3.77 -0.80
N ILE A 65 -8.05 -3.17 -0.73
CA ILE A 65 -6.83 -3.84 -0.26
C ILE A 65 -6.81 -3.77 1.26
N GLY A 66 -7.53 -4.67 1.93
CA GLY A 66 -7.61 -4.68 3.39
C GLY A 66 -7.62 -6.07 4.04
N PHE A 67 -7.76 -7.13 3.25
CA PHE A 67 -7.86 -8.51 3.74
C PHE A 67 -6.63 -9.32 3.35
N GLN A 68 -5.48 -8.94 3.88
CA GLN A 68 -4.22 -9.68 3.68
C GLN A 68 -3.75 -10.21 5.04
N PRO A 69 -3.19 -11.43 5.11
CA PRO A 69 -2.71 -12.04 6.37
C PRO A 69 -1.50 -11.34 6.99
N PHE A 70 -1.03 -10.26 6.37
CA PHE A 70 0.13 -9.49 6.80
C PHE A 70 -0.29 -8.35 7.72
N SER A 71 0.52 -8.08 8.74
CA SER A 71 0.20 -7.10 9.78
C SER A 71 0.26 -5.66 9.27
N ARG A 72 1.14 -5.35 8.31
CA ARG A 72 1.37 -3.97 7.85
C ARG A 72 0.11 -3.30 7.27
N PRO A 73 -0.64 -3.90 6.31
CA PRO A 73 -1.89 -3.31 5.82
C PRO A 73 -2.91 -3.00 6.92
N ASP A 74 -3.07 -3.90 7.90
CA ASP A 74 -3.99 -3.70 9.02
C ASP A 74 -3.53 -2.55 9.94
N LYS A 75 -2.24 -2.53 10.33
CA LYS A 75 -1.67 -1.44 11.15
C LYS A 75 -1.80 -0.08 10.49
N GLN A 76 -1.71 -0.01 9.17
CA GLN A 76 -1.89 1.22 8.38
C GLN A 76 -3.37 1.54 8.11
N LYS A 77 -4.30 0.68 8.53
CA LYS A 77 -5.73 0.67 8.14
C LYS A 77 -5.89 0.93 6.65
N ALA A 78 -5.00 0.32 5.87
CA ALA A 78 -4.80 0.56 4.46
C ALA A 78 -6.03 0.12 3.66
N PHE A 79 -6.30 0.86 2.59
CA PHE A 79 -7.08 0.39 1.45
C PHE A 79 -6.58 1.11 0.21
N SER A 80 -6.85 0.54 -0.97
CA SER A 80 -6.51 1.19 -2.23
C SER A 80 -7.74 1.44 -3.07
N ILE A 81 -7.68 2.45 -3.91
CA ILE A 81 -8.65 2.67 -4.98
C ILE A 81 -7.93 2.52 -6.31
N VAL A 82 -8.54 1.80 -7.25
CA VAL A 82 -7.97 1.60 -8.60
C VAL A 82 -8.68 2.51 -9.56
N PHE A 83 -7.92 3.44 -10.13
CA PHE A 83 -8.47 4.35 -11.13
C PHE A 83 -8.33 3.77 -12.53
N ASN A 84 -9.35 3.97 -13.34
CA ASN A 84 -9.25 3.79 -14.78
C ASN A 84 -8.31 4.86 -15.36
N GLU A 85 -7.76 4.56 -16.54
CA GLU A 85 -6.92 5.51 -17.26
C GLU A 85 -7.68 6.84 -17.52
N ASN A 86 -6.94 7.96 -17.44
CA ASN A 86 -7.44 9.32 -17.70
C ASN A 86 -8.47 9.89 -16.71
N LEU A 87 -8.59 9.32 -15.50
CA LEU A 87 -9.37 9.92 -14.42
C LEU A 87 -8.50 10.80 -13.51
N ASN A 88 -9.00 11.98 -13.17
CA ASN A 88 -8.40 12.85 -12.16
C ASN A 88 -9.17 12.73 -10.84
N PHE A 89 -8.46 12.36 -9.78
CA PHE A 89 -9.04 12.17 -8.45
C PHE A 89 -9.75 13.42 -7.91
N ASN A 90 -9.30 14.61 -8.30
CA ASN A 90 -9.88 15.87 -7.86
C ASN A 90 -11.24 16.19 -8.51
N ASP A 91 -11.63 15.47 -9.57
CA ASP A 91 -12.87 15.75 -10.31
C ASP A 91 -14.09 15.09 -9.64
N PHE A 92 -13.87 14.18 -8.68
CA PHE A 92 -14.94 13.49 -7.99
C PHE A 92 -15.62 14.39 -6.96
N SER A 93 -16.94 14.53 -7.07
CA SER A 93 -17.78 15.32 -6.14
C SER A 93 -17.76 14.84 -4.68
N PHE A 94 -17.28 13.62 -4.45
CA PHE A 94 -17.17 12.97 -3.13
C PHE A 94 -15.71 12.92 -2.62
N VAL A 95 -14.83 13.72 -3.22
CA VAL A 95 -13.47 13.99 -2.74
C VAL A 95 -13.42 15.39 -2.15
N GLN A 96 -12.83 15.53 -0.97
CA GLN A 96 -12.56 16.83 -0.37
C GLN A 96 -11.05 16.99 -0.17
N LYS A 97 -10.61 18.24 -0.22
CA LYS A 97 -9.23 18.63 0.05
C LYS A 97 -9.20 19.66 1.17
N GLU A 98 -8.23 19.52 2.06
CA GLU A 98 -7.96 20.46 3.16
C GLU A 98 -6.48 20.79 3.17
N ASP A 99 -6.15 22.08 3.05
CA ASP A 99 -4.77 22.57 3.15
C ASP A 99 -4.42 22.78 4.62
N ILE A 100 -3.35 22.15 5.09
CA ILE A 100 -2.93 22.16 6.49
C ILE A 100 -1.51 22.69 6.59
N LYS A 101 -1.31 23.71 7.44
CA LYS A 101 0.03 24.23 7.73
C LYS A 101 0.80 23.23 8.60
N LEU A 102 1.94 22.76 8.11
CA LEU A 102 2.78 21.79 8.81
C LEU A 102 3.69 22.51 9.81
N THR A 103 3.14 22.82 10.99
CA THR A 103 3.96 23.36 12.09
C THR A 103 4.87 22.27 12.64
N LYS A 104 6.02 22.68 13.19
CA LYS A 104 6.97 21.77 13.85
C LYS A 104 6.26 20.92 14.93
N GLU A 105 5.48 21.57 15.80
CA GLU A 105 4.72 20.90 16.86
C GLU A 105 3.73 19.86 16.31
N LEU A 106 3.00 20.18 15.23
CA LEU A 106 2.07 19.25 14.61
C LEU A 106 2.81 18.02 14.06
N CYS A 107 3.94 18.21 13.41
CA CYS A 107 4.69 17.13 12.80
C CYS A 107 5.37 16.24 13.83
N GLU A 108 5.97 16.83 14.87
CA GLU A 108 6.54 16.08 16.00
C GLU A 108 5.46 15.29 16.75
N LYS A 109 4.27 15.88 16.98
CA LYS A 109 3.14 15.19 17.61
C LYS A 109 2.78 13.89 16.90
N TYR A 110 2.59 13.91 15.57
CA TYR A 110 2.22 12.70 14.84
C TYR A 110 3.39 11.73 14.69
N TYR A 111 4.63 12.23 14.56
CA TYR A 111 5.81 11.38 14.57
C TYR A 111 5.91 10.56 15.87
N ASP A 112 5.78 11.22 17.02
CA ASP A 112 5.85 10.58 18.34
C ASP A 112 4.66 9.65 18.59
N MET A 113 3.44 10.04 18.15
CA MET A 113 2.24 9.20 18.27
C MET A 113 2.44 7.80 17.68
N PHE A 114 3.19 7.69 16.59
CA PHE A 114 3.45 6.44 15.88
C PHE A 114 4.84 5.85 16.15
N ASP A 115 5.55 6.31 17.19
CA ASP A 115 6.90 5.89 17.57
C ASP A 115 7.87 5.96 16.37
N GLY A 116 7.86 7.08 15.66
CA GLY A 116 8.68 7.27 14.45
C GLY A 116 8.31 6.34 13.29
N GLY A 117 7.09 5.80 13.28
CA GLY A 117 6.56 4.90 12.26
C GLY A 117 6.63 3.42 12.64
N VAL A 118 7.29 3.04 13.73
CA VAL A 118 7.42 1.64 14.17
C VAL A 118 6.04 0.98 14.35
N LYS A 119 5.05 1.72 14.86
CA LYS A 119 3.68 1.21 15.04
C LYS A 119 2.97 0.89 13.71
N LEU A 120 3.39 1.52 12.61
CA LEU A 120 2.78 1.41 11.28
C LEU A 120 3.54 0.50 10.32
N PHE A 121 4.80 0.20 10.63
CA PHE A 121 5.70 -0.60 9.80
C PHE A 121 6.26 -1.75 10.64
N PRO A 122 5.43 -2.72 11.04
CA PRO A 122 5.93 -3.94 11.65
C PRO A 122 6.87 -4.65 10.67
N LYS A 123 7.76 -5.49 11.20
CA LYS A 123 8.54 -6.40 10.36
C LYS A 123 7.54 -7.26 9.57
N ASP A 124 7.68 -7.21 8.26
CA ASP A 124 6.79 -7.88 7.32
C ASP A 124 7.63 -8.42 6.17
N GLU A 125 7.51 -9.71 5.92
CA GLU A 125 8.33 -10.46 4.97
C GLU A 125 8.11 -10.00 3.53
N ILE A 126 6.91 -9.47 3.21
CA ILE A 126 6.63 -8.90 1.90
C ILE A 126 7.44 -7.61 1.70
N SER A 127 7.59 -6.79 2.73
CA SER A 127 8.39 -5.56 2.69
C SER A 127 9.87 -5.87 2.45
N GLU A 128 10.43 -6.90 3.09
CA GLU A 128 11.82 -7.32 2.86
C GLU A 128 11.99 -7.90 1.45
N LEU A 129 11.09 -8.77 1.00
CA LEU A 129 11.12 -9.29 -0.36
C LEU A 129 11.00 -8.17 -1.41
N ALA A 130 10.10 -7.21 -1.20
CA ALA A 130 9.95 -6.06 -2.07
C ALA A 130 11.22 -5.20 -2.12
N TYR A 131 11.91 -5.05 -0.99
CA TYR A 131 13.19 -4.36 -0.90
C TYR A 131 14.28 -5.11 -1.68
N GLU A 132 14.38 -6.44 -1.54
CA GLU A 132 15.30 -7.26 -2.32
C GLU A 132 15.07 -7.12 -3.83
N ILE A 133 13.81 -7.20 -4.27
CA ILE A 133 13.42 -7.05 -5.68
C ILE A 133 13.85 -5.66 -6.19
N GLN A 134 13.52 -4.59 -5.48
CA GLN A 134 13.83 -3.22 -5.89
C GLN A 134 15.33 -2.91 -5.96
N ASN A 135 16.15 -3.59 -5.17
CA ASN A 135 17.60 -3.39 -5.11
C ASN A 135 18.39 -4.43 -5.92
N SER A 136 17.71 -5.25 -6.70
CA SER A 136 18.32 -6.26 -7.57
C SER A 136 18.24 -5.85 -9.03
N ASN A 137 19.07 -6.47 -9.86
CA ASN A 137 19.15 -6.24 -11.30
C ASN A 137 18.87 -7.52 -12.10
N TYR A 138 18.02 -8.40 -11.57
CA TYR A 138 17.66 -9.63 -12.25
C TYR A 138 16.16 -9.92 -12.19
N ILE A 139 15.69 -10.76 -13.10
CA ILE A 139 14.33 -11.29 -13.08
C ILE A 139 14.34 -12.75 -13.53
N SER A 140 13.47 -13.56 -12.94
CA SER A 140 13.37 -14.98 -13.26
C SER A 140 12.70 -15.20 -14.62
N LYS A 141 13.10 -16.25 -15.34
CA LYS A 141 12.42 -16.67 -16.59
C LYS A 141 10.93 -16.94 -16.38
N ASP A 142 10.57 -17.49 -15.22
CA ASP A 142 9.18 -17.78 -14.85
C ASP A 142 8.35 -16.50 -14.66
N ALA A 143 8.93 -15.46 -14.04
CA ALA A 143 8.25 -14.17 -13.91
C ALA A 143 8.01 -13.51 -15.27
N ILE A 144 8.96 -13.64 -16.21
CA ILE A 144 8.79 -13.18 -17.59
C ILE A 144 7.65 -13.93 -18.29
N GLU A 145 7.61 -15.26 -18.13
CA GLU A 145 6.57 -16.11 -18.71
C GLU A 145 5.19 -15.73 -18.18
N PHE A 146 5.06 -15.64 -16.86
CA PHE A 146 3.83 -15.22 -16.19
C PHE A 146 3.37 -13.83 -16.66
N TYR A 147 4.27 -12.84 -16.66
CA TYR A 147 3.93 -11.49 -17.11
C TYR A 147 3.50 -11.47 -18.58
N SER A 148 4.18 -12.20 -19.45
CA SER A 148 3.84 -12.30 -20.88
C SER A 148 2.42 -12.84 -21.07
N GLN A 149 2.03 -13.85 -20.29
CA GLN A 149 0.69 -14.44 -20.34
C GLN A 149 -0.39 -13.49 -19.82
N VAL A 150 -0.19 -12.89 -18.64
CA VAL A 150 -1.17 -12.01 -18.00
C VAL A 150 -1.37 -10.71 -18.76
N SER A 151 -0.27 -10.07 -19.17
CA SER A 151 -0.31 -8.80 -19.92
C SER A 151 -0.64 -8.97 -21.40
N LYS A 152 -0.61 -10.21 -21.92
CA LYS A 152 -0.63 -10.53 -23.36
C LYS A 152 0.50 -9.86 -24.16
N THR A 153 1.57 -9.41 -23.48
CA THR A 153 2.74 -8.82 -24.13
C THR A 153 3.66 -9.93 -24.63
N PRO A 154 4.15 -9.90 -25.88
CA PRO A 154 5.07 -10.93 -26.38
C PRO A 154 6.35 -11.01 -25.55
N LYS A 155 6.76 -12.23 -25.17
CA LYS A 155 7.98 -12.50 -24.40
C LYS A 155 9.23 -11.83 -24.98
N LYS A 156 9.38 -11.81 -26.31
CA LYS A 156 10.49 -11.14 -27.01
C LYS A 156 10.55 -9.63 -26.69
N SER A 157 9.39 -8.97 -26.62
CA SER A 157 9.30 -7.54 -26.29
C SER A 157 9.68 -7.29 -24.83
N VAL A 158 9.24 -8.15 -23.91
CA VAL A 158 9.60 -8.09 -22.49
C VAL A 158 11.11 -8.23 -22.31
N VAL A 159 11.70 -9.28 -22.90
CA VAL A 159 13.15 -9.53 -22.85
C VAL A 159 13.96 -8.35 -23.39
N LYS A 160 13.54 -7.78 -24.53
CA LYS A 160 14.19 -6.61 -25.12
C LYS A 160 14.17 -5.41 -24.16
N SER A 161 13.03 -5.14 -23.53
CA SER A 161 12.88 -4.05 -22.56
C SER A 161 13.79 -4.26 -21.32
N LEU A 162 13.83 -5.48 -20.78
CA LEU A 162 14.69 -5.81 -19.64
C LEU A 162 16.18 -5.59 -19.97
N GLN A 163 16.63 -6.06 -21.14
CA GLN A 163 18.01 -5.87 -21.60
C GLN A 163 18.36 -4.38 -21.77
N GLN A 164 17.46 -3.57 -22.33
CA GLN A 164 17.65 -2.12 -22.47
C GLN A 164 17.79 -1.41 -21.13
N ASN A 165 17.19 -1.95 -20.07
CA ASN A 165 17.26 -1.42 -18.71
C ASN A 165 18.36 -2.09 -17.86
N SER A 166 19.28 -2.85 -18.47
CA SER A 166 20.37 -3.57 -17.78
C SER A 166 19.88 -4.57 -16.72
N ILE A 167 18.71 -5.17 -16.92
CA ILE A 167 18.16 -6.21 -16.05
C ILE A 167 18.52 -7.58 -16.63
N SER A 168 19.23 -8.37 -15.85
CA SER A 168 19.66 -9.73 -16.20
C SER A 168 18.52 -10.75 -16.07
N ILE A 169 18.58 -11.81 -16.87
CA ILE A 169 17.57 -12.88 -16.84
C ILE A 169 18.22 -14.11 -16.24
N THR A 170 17.57 -14.70 -15.25
CA THR A 170 18.10 -15.83 -14.47
C THR A 170 17.05 -16.91 -14.24
N ASP A 171 17.49 -18.09 -13.82
CA ASP A 171 16.61 -19.14 -13.29
C ASP A 171 16.35 -18.96 -11.78
N ASN A 172 17.13 -18.10 -11.10
CA ASN A 172 16.96 -17.80 -9.68
C ASN A 172 15.61 -17.13 -9.43
N LYS A 173 14.92 -17.58 -8.39
CA LYS A 173 13.68 -17.00 -7.88
C LYS A 173 13.98 -16.29 -6.57
N TYR A 174 13.30 -15.20 -6.31
CA TYR A 174 13.27 -14.67 -4.95
C TYR A 174 12.52 -15.67 -4.06
N SER A 175 13.09 -15.96 -2.89
CA SER A 175 12.44 -16.79 -1.90
C SER A 175 11.53 -15.94 -1.03
N PHE A 176 10.27 -16.36 -0.89
CA PHE A 176 9.40 -15.83 0.14
C PHE A 176 9.38 -16.82 1.30
N ASN A 177 9.98 -16.42 2.43
CA ASN A 177 10.00 -17.22 3.65
C ASN A 177 9.31 -16.45 4.76
N ILE A 178 8.22 -16.99 5.28
CA ILE A 178 7.56 -16.43 6.47
C ILE A 178 8.47 -16.72 7.66
N SER A 179 8.98 -15.66 8.29
CA SER A 179 9.96 -15.78 9.37
C SER A 179 9.32 -16.15 10.70
N ASN A 180 8.03 -15.84 10.87
CA ASN A 180 7.23 -16.17 12.05
C ASN A 180 5.86 -16.74 11.67
N MET A 181 5.77 -18.06 11.52
CA MET A 181 4.52 -18.75 11.15
C MET A 181 3.42 -18.57 12.20
N ASP A 182 3.76 -18.56 13.49
CA ASP A 182 2.77 -18.40 14.57
C ASP A 182 2.08 -17.04 14.52
N GLU A 183 2.83 -15.97 14.23
CA GLU A 183 2.27 -14.63 14.08
C GLU A 183 1.44 -14.49 12.81
N PHE A 184 1.88 -15.09 11.70
CA PHE A 184 1.12 -15.14 10.46
C PHE A 184 -0.23 -15.85 10.66
N ASP A 185 -0.21 -17.04 11.28
CA ASP A 185 -1.42 -17.82 11.55
C ASP A 185 -2.36 -17.07 12.49
N LYS A 186 -1.82 -16.42 13.53
CA LYS A 186 -2.60 -15.58 14.44
C LYS A 186 -3.26 -14.40 13.70
N ASN A 187 -2.54 -13.72 12.83
CA ASN A 187 -3.09 -12.61 12.03
C ASN A 187 -4.17 -13.11 11.08
N LEU A 188 -3.96 -14.24 10.42
CA LEU A 188 -4.94 -14.88 9.54
C LEU A 188 -6.22 -15.25 10.31
N GLN A 189 -6.09 -15.87 11.50
CA GLN A 189 -7.24 -16.20 12.34
C GLN A 189 -8.01 -14.96 12.80
N ASN A 190 -7.31 -13.87 13.17
CA ASN A 190 -7.97 -12.61 13.53
C ASN A 190 -8.78 -12.04 12.36
N ILE A 191 -8.25 -12.12 11.13
CA ILE A 191 -8.94 -11.66 9.92
C ILE A 191 -10.17 -12.53 9.64
N ILE A 192 -10.05 -13.85 9.74
CA ILE A 192 -11.18 -14.78 9.58
C ILE A 192 -12.27 -14.46 10.60
N ASN A 193 -11.92 -14.27 11.87
CA ASN A 193 -12.88 -13.93 12.92
C ASN A 193 -13.55 -12.55 12.69
N ASP A 194 -12.79 -11.53 12.27
CA ASP A 194 -13.37 -10.21 11.93
C ASP A 194 -14.31 -10.31 10.73
N LEU A 195 -13.95 -11.09 9.70
CA LEU A 195 -14.80 -11.37 8.56
C LEU A 195 -16.09 -12.04 9.00
N ASP A 196 -16.00 -13.14 9.76
CA ASP A 196 -17.16 -13.87 10.27
C ASP A 196 -18.09 -12.93 11.07
N ASN A 197 -17.54 -12.07 11.94
CA ASN A 197 -18.34 -11.10 12.70
C ASN A 197 -19.05 -10.03 11.84
N ARG A 198 -18.50 -9.71 10.68
CA ARG A 198 -19.04 -8.70 9.75
C ARG A 198 -20.01 -9.27 8.73
N ILE A 199 -19.77 -10.49 8.25
CA ILE A 199 -20.53 -11.11 7.16
C ILE A 199 -21.53 -12.16 7.65
N SER A 200 -21.41 -12.64 8.89
CA SER A 200 -22.41 -13.55 9.45
C SER A 200 -23.79 -12.91 9.37
N PRO A 201 -24.80 -13.60 8.82
CA PRO A 201 -26.17 -13.11 8.80
C PRO A 201 -26.60 -12.86 10.25
N ARG A 202 -26.64 -11.60 10.67
CA ARG A 202 -27.24 -11.24 11.95
C ARG A 202 -28.73 -11.51 11.78
N GLY A 203 -29.22 -12.52 12.49
CA GLY A 203 -30.49 -13.16 12.25
C GLY A 203 -31.61 -12.21 11.83
N ILE A 204 -32.22 -12.49 10.69
CA ILE A 204 -33.66 -12.31 10.57
C ILE A 204 -34.23 -13.39 11.50
N SER A 205 -34.56 -13.01 12.73
CA SER A 205 -35.48 -13.81 13.53
C SER A 205 -36.80 -13.85 12.75
N THR A 206 -37.06 -14.96 12.07
CA THR A 206 -38.38 -15.31 11.54
C THR A 206 -39.34 -15.55 12.69
#